data_AF-A0A444GL83-F1
#
_entry.id   AF-A0A444GL83-F1
#
_cell.length_a   1.000
_cell.length_b   1.000
_cell.length_c   1.000
_cell.angle_alpha   90.00
_cell.angle_beta   90.00
_cell.angle_gamma   90.00
#
_symmetry.space_group_name_H-M   'P 1'
#
loop_
_entity.id
_entity.type
_entity.pdbx_description
1 polymer ?
#
loop_
_entity_poly.entity_id
_entity_poly.type
_entity_poly.pdbx_seq_one_letter_code
_entity_poly.pdbx_strand_id
1 'polypeptide(L)'
;MFLLFFLIFLLKNHTKQKFAFGNLLKIGGVLLMISFLSFSFFVSYSFGMNAKMRSELSEAKLNKDKTLLNTLNPFLYNYTSYSSEKLFNPLNILYPKPYPVIEVVDSTLVSDQYYSVESKYYSIDTLKMLTTDLNKVSAATSTILDSIGFGKKELLERIIKKNVIKDSTEIIYKGREVNPRYDGDICIFIENNFLYKPVKGIPIEKQQYDAAVKRYKLIYKYNQDSLLSNFQKLDTLLKKYKIETNIIPKDLAKDVVYYKEHNNELLNGIKNNFDRNALEEKFTTLERLFYEPNYLHSSIIAIFFAVVVGAWLIGFSIYILVNYRRRTA
;
A
#
# COMPACT_ATOMS: atom_id res chain seq x y z
N MET A 1 42.30 14.55 10.49
CA MET A 1 43.15 14.94 11.64
C MET A 1 43.46 13.77 12.58
N PHE A 2 42.47 13.01 13.07
CA PHE A 2 42.70 11.92 14.04
C PHE A 2 43.72 10.86 13.58
N LEU A 3 43.59 10.34 12.36
CA LEU A 3 44.55 9.37 11.78
C LEU A 3 45.98 9.93 11.70
N LEU A 4 46.12 11.22 11.46
CA LEU A 4 47.41 11.90 11.32
C LEU A 4 48.08 12.07 12.70
N PHE A 5 47.32 12.42 13.73
CA PHE A 5 47.79 12.40 15.12
C PHE A 5 48.22 11.01 15.58
N PHE A 6 47.44 9.98 15.23
CA PHE A 6 47.79 8.61 15.56
C PHE A 6 49.08 8.16 14.85
N LEU A 7 49.24 8.49 13.56
CA LEU A 7 50.46 8.25 12.81
C LEU A 7 51.68 8.92 13.46
N ILE A 8 51.56 10.19 13.87
CA ILE A 8 52.63 10.91 14.57
C ILE A 8 53.01 10.20 15.89
N PHE A 9 52.02 9.77 16.68
CA PHE A 9 52.26 9.05 17.92
C PHE A 9 52.98 7.71 17.68
N LEU A 10 52.53 6.95 16.67
CA LEU A 10 53.12 5.68 16.25
C LEU A 10 54.57 5.88 15.80
N LEU A 11 54.82 6.93 15.02
CA LEU A 11 56.16 7.31 14.57
C LEU A 11 57.05 7.75 15.74
N LYS A 12 56.52 8.40 16.77
CA LYS A 12 57.32 8.85 17.93
C LYS A 12 57.72 7.70 18.85
N ASN A 13 56.80 6.77 19.13
CA ASN A 13 57.00 5.73 20.15
C ASN A 13 57.51 4.39 19.59
N HIS A 14 57.30 4.08 18.31
CA HIS A 14 57.63 2.78 17.73
C HIS A 14 58.56 2.84 16.51
N THR A 15 59.32 3.90 16.28
CA THR A 15 60.32 3.94 15.16
C THR A 15 61.72 3.45 15.54
N LYS A 16 62.03 3.25 16.83
CA LYS A 16 63.38 2.83 17.28
C LYS A 16 63.52 1.33 17.55
N GLN A 17 62.46 0.54 17.37
CA GLN A 17 62.45 -0.89 17.70
C GLN A 17 62.67 -1.76 16.46
N LYS A 18 63.56 -2.76 16.58
CA LYS A 18 63.77 -3.81 15.57
C LYS A 18 62.57 -4.77 15.59
N PHE A 19 61.50 -4.41 14.90
CA PHE A 19 60.37 -5.31 14.74
C PHE A 19 60.69 -6.43 13.75
N ALA A 20 60.54 -7.66 14.20
CA ALA A 20 60.38 -8.81 13.32
C ALA A 20 59.12 -8.63 12.43
N PHE A 21 59.12 -9.25 11.25
CA PHE A 21 58.05 -9.12 10.25
C PHE A 21 56.65 -9.33 10.83
N GLY A 22 56.47 -10.33 11.71
CA GLY A 22 55.21 -10.59 12.39
C GLY A 22 54.72 -9.44 13.29
N ASN A 23 55.62 -8.73 13.98
CA ASN A 23 55.23 -7.57 14.78
C ASN A 23 54.90 -6.34 13.91
N LEU A 24 55.51 -6.25 12.73
CA LEU A 24 55.23 -5.20 11.75
C LEU A 24 53.83 -5.37 11.13
N LEU A 25 53.43 -6.61 10.86
CA LEU A 25 52.06 -6.95 10.46
C LEU A 25 51.03 -6.65 11.57
N LYS A 26 51.36 -6.92 12.84
CA LYS A 26 50.48 -6.54 13.97
C LYS A 26 50.22 -5.04 14.01
N ILE A 27 51.26 -4.23 13.84
CA ILE A 27 51.13 -2.76 13.79
C ILE A 27 50.28 -2.34 12.58
N GLY A 28 50.48 -2.97 11.42
CA GLY A 28 49.65 -2.75 10.23
C GLY A 28 48.18 -3.09 10.47
N GLY A 29 47.88 -4.21 11.15
CA GLY A 29 46.53 -4.60 11.51
C GLY A 29 45.86 -3.63 12.48
N VAL A 30 46.59 -3.13 13.49
CA VAL A 30 46.09 -2.09 14.40
C VAL A 30 45.81 -0.79 13.64
N LEU A 31 46.69 -0.41 12.70
CA LEU A 31 46.50 0.76 11.87
C LEU A 31 45.24 0.63 10.98
N LEU A 32 45.00 -0.57 10.42
CA LEU A 32 43.81 -0.87 9.62
C LEU A 32 42.54 -0.70 10.47
N MET A 33 42.56 -1.27 11.68
CA MET A 33 41.43 -1.18 12.62
C MET A 33 41.11 0.27 12.99
N ILE A 34 42.14 1.09 13.22
CA ILE A 34 41.97 2.51 13.56
C ILE A 34 41.47 3.32 12.37
N SER A 35 41.98 3.05 11.16
CA SER A 35 41.44 3.62 9.91
C SER A 35 39.97 3.27 9.76
N PHE A 36 39.62 1.99 9.90
CA PHE A 36 38.25 1.52 9.82
C PHE A 36 37.35 2.25 10.82
N LEU A 37 37.71 2.25 12.11
CA LEU A 37 36.93 2.94 13.15
C LEU A 37 36.78 4.44 12.92
N SER A 38 37.84 5.10 12.44
CA SER A 38 37.82 6.54 12.14
C SER A 38 36.85 6.89 11.01
N PHE A 39 36.77 6.05 9.98
CA PHE A 39 35.83 6.24 8.88
C PHE A 39 34.43 5.73 9.23
N SER A 40 34.29 4.70 10.06
CA SER A 40 33.01 4.23 10.59
C SER A 40 32.27 5.32 11.38
N PHE A 41 32.98 6.28 11.99
CA PHE A 41 32.36 7.45 12.61
C PHE A 41 31.49 8.27 11.63
N PHE A 42 31.84 8.32 10.34
CA PHE A 42 30.99 8.96 9.33
C PHE A 42 29.73 8.14 9.03
N VAL A 43 29.78 6.81 9.17
CA VAL A 43 28.59 5.96 9.12
C VAL A 43 27.69 6.22 10.32
N SER A 44 28.26 6.47 11.51
CA SER A 44 27.53 6.89 12.72
C SER A 44 26.77 8.21 12.58
N TYR A 45 27.23 9.13 11.72
CA TYR A 45 26.46 10.33 11.37
C TYR A 45 25.15 9.98 10.63
N SER A 46 25.20 9.01 9.71
CA SER A 46 24.00 8.46 9.05
C SER A 46 23.04 7.80 10.06
N PHE A 47 23.58 7.12 11.08
CA PHE A 47 22.77 6.60 12.20
C PHE A 47 22.10 7.73 13.00
N GLY A 48 22.83 8.81 13.29
CA GLY A 48 22.27 9.99 13.98
C GLY A 48 21.16 10.68 13.19
N MET A 49 21.30 10.77 11.87
CA MET A 49 20.27 11.35 11.00
C MET A 49 19.02 10.45 10.91
N ASN A 50 19.19 9.13 10.85
CA ASN A 50 18.07 8.18 10.94
C ASN A 50 17.38 8.22 12.30
N ALA A 51 18.15 8.35 13.39
CA ALA A 51 17.60 8.48 14.74
C ALA A 51 16.80 9.79 14.89
N LYS A 52 17.30 10.90 14.34
CA LYS A 52 16.59 12.18 14.29
C LYS A 52 15.31 12.10 13.44
N MET A 53 15.35 11.44 12.29
CA MET A 53 14.12 11.24 11.50
C MET A 53 13.09 10.39 12.25
N ARG A 54 13.50 9.35 12.97
CA ARG A 54 12.60 8.50 13.77
C ARG A 54 12.02 9.23 14.99
N SER A 55 12.71 10.26 15.52
CA SER A 55 12.15 11.09 16.59
C SER A 55 11.14 12.11 16.07
N GLU A 56 11.39 12.69 14.89
CA GLU A 56 10.46 13.65 14.26
C GLU A 56 9.23 12.96 13.64
N LEU A 57 9.42 11.79 13.03
CA LEU A 57 8.38 10.96 12.45
C LEU A 57 8.43 9.57 13.08
N SER A 58 7.46 9.23 13.93
CA SER A 58 7.36 7.86 14.45
C SER A 58 6.73 6.91 13.43
N GLU A 59 7.04 5.62 13.54
CA GLU A 59 6.45 4.59 12.68
C GLU A 59 4.91 4.59 12.76
N ALA A 60 4.35 4.78 13.95
CA ALA A 60 2.92 4.91 14.16
C ALA A 60 2.30 6.10 13.38
N LYS A 61 3.00 7.25 13.35
CA LYS A 61 2.56 8.42 12.57
C LYS A 61 2.65 8.14 11.07
N LEU A 62 3.74 7.51 10.61
CA LEU A 62 3.89 7.11 9.21
C LEU A 62 2.80 6.12 8.78
N ASN A 63 2.49 5.12 9.61
CA ASN A 63 1.47 4.12 9.31
C ASN A 63 0.05 4.71 9.30
N LYS A 64 -0.20 5.73 10.13
CA LYS A 64 -1.45 6.51 10.08
C LYS A 64 -1.58 7.25 8.75
N ASP A 65 -0.50 7.89 8.30
CA ASP A 65 -0.45 8.59 7.01
C ASP A 65 -0.66 7.61 5.83
N LYS A 66 0.01 6.44 5.85
CA LYS A 66 -0.22 5.36 4.87
C LYS A 66 -1.67 4.88 4.87
N THR A 67 -2.28 4.70 6.04
CA THR A 67 -3.69 4.27 6.14
C THR A 67 -4.63 5.28 5.51
N LEU A 68 -4.37 6.58 5.69
CA LEU A 68 -5.13 7.65 5.03
C LEU A 68 -4.97 7.58 3.51
N LEU A 69 -3.74 7.46 3.01
CA LEU A 69 -3.47 7.32 1.57
C LEU A 69 -4.09 6.05 0.97
N ASN A 70 -4.01 4.92 1.66
CA ASN A 70 -4.65 3.67 1.23
C ASN A 70 -6.18 3.79 1.19
N THR A 71 -6.77 4.50 2.16
CA THR A 71 -8.21 4.79 2.18
C THR A 71 -8.60 5.76 1.06
N LEU A 72 -7.77 6.75 0.73
CA LEU A 72 -8.08 7.74 -0.30
C LEU A 72 -7.46 7.41 -1.66
N ASN A 73 -6.86 6.23 -1.83
CA ASN A 73 -6.05 5.86 -2.99
C ASN A 73 -6.73 6.15 -4.34
N PRO A 74 -8.03 5.84 -4.53
CA PRO A 74 -8.64 6.10 -5.82
C PRO A 74 -8.84 7.59 -6.14
N PHE A 75 -8.77 8.50 -5.15
CA PHE A 75 -8.69 9.95 -5.37
C PHE A 75 -7.27 10.43 -5.71
N LEU A 76 -6.27 9.54 -5.70
CA LEU A 76 -4.87 9.87 -6.00
C LEU A 76 -4.52 9.69 -7.48
N TYR A 77 -5.35 9.03 -8.28
CA TYR A 77 -5.10 8.82 -9.71
C TYR A 77 -5.48 10.05 -10.56
N ASN A 78 -4.88 10.17 -11.73
CA ASN A 78 -5.18 11.23 -12.69
C ASN A 78 -6.21 10.75 -13.72
N TYR A 79 -7.01 11.68 -14.28
CA TYR A 79 -7.78 11.52 -15.52
C TYR A 79 -8.25 10.08 -15.75
N THR A 80 -9.23 9.66 -14.96
CA THR A 80 -9.93 8.43 -15.25
C THR A 80 -10.87 8.68 -16.42
N SER A 81 -10.66 8.03 -17.57
CA SER A 81 -11.64 7.95 -18.68
C SER A 81 -12.92 7.20 -18.29
N TYR A 82 -13.09 6.90 -17.01
CA TYR A 82 -14.22 6.22 -16.44
C TYR A 82 -15.42 7.19 -16.37
N SER A 83 -16.62 6.62 -16.44
CA SER A 83 -17.84 7.35 -16.09
C SER A 83 -18.01 7.35 -14.57
N SER A 84 -18.74 8.32 -14.06
CA SER A 84 -19.17 8.37 -12.65
C SER A 84 -19.86 7.08 -12.19
N GLU A 85 -20.63 6.43 -13.07
CA GLU A 85 -21.26 5.14 -12.82
C GLU A 85 -20.22 4.03 -12.54
N LYS A 86 -19.08 4.05 -13.22
CA LYS A 86 -17.98 3.09 -12.97
C LYS A 86 -17.27 3.35 -11.64
N LEU A 87 -17.29 4.56 -11.10
CA LEU A 87 -16.62 4.89 -9.84
C LEU A 87 -17.51 4.84 -8.60
N PHE A 88 -18.81 5.09 -8.75
CA PHE A 88 -19.71 5.33 -7.63
C PHE A 88 -20.96 4.41 -7.62
N ASN A 89 -20.99 3.34 -8.41
CA ASN A 89 -22.13 2.39 -8.41
C ASN A 89 -22.05 1.35 -7.26
N PRO A 90 -22.97 1.39 -6.26
CA PRO A 90 -23.00 0.45 -5.14
C PRO A 90 -23.29 -1.01 -5.52
N LEU A 91 -23.93 -1.26 -6.66
CA LEU A 91 -24.24 -2.61 -7.15
C LEU A 91 -22.98 -3.28 -7.70
N ASN A 92 -22.12 -2.52 -8.40
CA ASN A 92 -20.83 -3.01 -8.90
C ASN A 92 -19.83 -3.27 -7.76
N ILE A 93 -20.00 -2.60 -6.62
CA ILE A 93 -19.18 -2.74 -5.39
C ILE A 93 -19.45 -4.06 -4.65
N LEU A 94 -20.68 -4.60 -4.78
CA LEU A 94 -21.10 -5.79 -4.05
C LEU A 94 -20.78 -7.10 -4.81
N TYR A 95 -20.49 -7.03 -6.12
CA TYR A 95 -20.41 -8.22 -6.98
C TYR A 95 -19.31 -8.14 -8.09
N PRO A 96 -18.01 -8.27 -7.76
CA PRO A 96 -16.92 -8.40 -8.75
C PRO A 96 -16.92 -9.72 -9.55
N LYS A 97 -16.87 -9.64 -10.89
CA LYS A 97 -16.80 -10.77 -11.84
C LYS A 97 -15.52 -11.63 -11.74
N PRO A 98 -15.55 -12.87 -12.32
CA PRO A 98 -16.62 -13.42 -13.16
C PRO A 98 -17.64 -14.21 -12.34
N TYR A 99 -18.76 -13.58 -12.03
CA TYR A 99 -19.93 -14.24 -11.47
C TYR A 99 -20.56 -15.14 -12.54
N PRO A 100 -20.95 -16.38 -12.19
CA PRO A 100 -21.81 -17.19 -13.04
C PRO A 100 -23.18 -16.50 -13.13
N VAL A 101 -23.64 -16.19 -14.34
CA VAL A 101 -24.95 -15.60 -14.61
C VAL A 101 -25.82 -16.60 -15.35
N ILE A 102 -27.14 -16.52 -15.14
CA ILE A 102 -28.12 -17.32 -15.87
C ILE A 102 -29.08 -16.41 -16.64
N GLU A 103 -29.24 -16.69 -17.93
CA GLU A 103 -30.21 -16.00 -18.80
C GLU A 103 -31.60 -16.63 -18.62
N VAL A 104 -32.60 -15.77 -18.50
CA VAL A 104 -34.02 -16.12 -18.50
C VAL A 104 -34.66 -15.34 -19.63
N VAL A 105 -35.27 -16.08 -20.56
CA VAL A 105 -35.88 -15.50 -21.75
C VAL A 105 -37.39 -15.54 -21.55
N ASP A 106 -37.99 -14.38 -21.37
CA ASP A 106 -39.44 -14.24 -21.32
C ASP A 106 -39.93 -13.77 -22.69
N SER A 107 -40.89 -14.50 -23.28
CA SER A 107 -41.56 -14.10 -24.51
C SER A 107 -42.96 -13.60 -24.18
N THR A 108 -43.26 -12.37 -24.56
CA THR A 108 -44.60 -11.78 -24.42
C THR A 108 -45.22 -11.60 -25.79
N LEU A 109 -46.46 -12.08 -25.96
CA LEU A 109 -47.22 -11.92 -27.21
C LEU A 109 -47.67 -10.45 -27.31
N VAL A 110 -47.14 -9.72 -28.30
CA VAL A 110 -47.46 -8.29 -28.49
C VAL A 110 -48.64 -8.10 -29.46
N SER A 111 -48.81 -9.00 -30.44
CA SER A 111 -49.99 -9.07 -31.33
C SER A 111 -49.96 -10.38 -32.14
N ASP A 112 -51.07 -10.73 -32.80
CA ASP A 112 -51.31 -11.96 -33.59
C ASP A 112 -50.09 -12.39 -34.45
N GLN A 113 -49.20 -13.19 -33.85
CA GLN A 113 -47.95 -13.78 -34.40
C GLN A 113 -46.61 -13.05 -34.12
N TYR A 114 -46.58 -11.95 -33.37
CA TYR A 114 -45.34 -11.28 -32.95
C TYR A 114 -45.07 -11.44 -31.45
N TYR A 115 -43.97 -12.13 -31.13
CA TYR A 115 -43.44 -12.25 -29.77
C TYR A 115 -42.31 -11.25 -29.55
N SER A 116 -42.40 -10.45 -28.50
CA SER A 116 -41.26 -9.70 -27.98
C SER A 116 -40.49 -10.62 -27.05
N VAL A 117 -39.21 -10.83 -27.35
CA VAL A 117 -38.31 -11.68 -26.56
C VAL A 117 -37.44 -10.76 -25.71
N GLU A 118 -37.65 -10.79 -24.40
CA GLU A 118 -36.86 -10.02 -23.45
C GLU A 118 -35.95 -10.98 -22.65
N SER A 119 -34.64 -10.85 -22.85
CA SER A 119 -33.63 -11.59 -22.08
C SER A 119 -33.31 -10.84 -20.79
N LYS A 120 -33.59 -11.46 -19.65
CA LYS A 120 -33.15 -11.00 -18.32
C LYS A 120 -32.04 -11.90 -17.82
N TYR A 121 -30.98 -11.33 -17.26
CA TYR A 121 -29.89 -12.12 -16.68
C TYR A 121 -29.93 -12.01 -15.17
N TYR A 122 -29.67 -13.11 -14.46
CA TYR A 122 -29.64 -13.13 -13.00
C TYR A 122 -28.27 -13.62 -12.50
N SER A 123 -27.78 -13.06 -11.38
CA SER A 123 -26.62 -13.61 -10.68
C SER A 123 -26.92 -15.02 -10.16
N ILE A 124 -25.92 -15.89 -10.11
CA ILE A 124 -26.00 -17.16 -9.39
C ILE A 124 -25.32 -16.98 -8.04
N ASP A 125 -26.12 -16.99 -6.99
CA ASP A 125 -25.65 -16.81 -5.61
C ASP A 125 -25.74 -18.12 -4.83
N THR A 126 -24.91 -18.26 -3.80
CA THR A 126 -24.86 -19.45 -2.94
C THR A 126 -25.06 -19.08 -1.47
N LEU A 127 -26.00 -19.76 -0.82
CA LEU A 127 -26.32 -19.59 0.59
C LEU A 127 -26.04 -20.88 1.35
N LYS A 128 -25.11 -20.84 2.31
CA LYS A 128 -24.79 -21.97 3.18
C LYS A 128 -25.31 -21.71 4.58
N MET A 129 -26.12 -22.61 5.11
CA MET A 129 -26.68 -22.52 6.45
C MET A 129 -26.79 -23.90 7.10
N LEU A 130 -27.02 -23.96 8.41
CA LEU A 130 -27.31 -25.24 9.07
C LEU A 130 -28.64 -25.80 8.55
N THR A 131 -28.69 -27.11 8.27
CA THR A 131 -29.89 -27.81 7.78
C THR A 131 -31.05 -27.65 8.75
N THR A 132 -30.77 -27.59 10.06
CA THR A 132 -31.75 -27.30 11.11
C THR A 132 -32.33 -25.90 10.98
N ASP A 133 -31.52 -24.91 10.60
CA ASP A 133 -31.98 -23.54 10.45
C ASP A 133 -32.72 -23.33 9.13
N LEU A 134 -32.32 -24.03 8.06
CA LEU A 134 -33.12 -24.10 6.83
C LEU A 134 -34.50 -24.71 7.07
N ASN A 135 -34.57 -25.77 7.88
CA ASN A 135 -35.85 -26.38 8.24
C ASN A 135 -36.71 -25.41 9.07
N LYS A 136 -36.11 -24.56 9.91
CA LYS A 136 -36.82 -23.48 10.61
C LYS A 136 -37.26 -22.35 9.67
N VAL A 137 -36.45 -21.99 8.66
CA VAL A 137 -36.81 -21.05 7.58
C VAL A 137 -38.04 -21.56 6.81
N SER A 138 -38.14 -22.87 6.61
CA SER A 138 -39.31 -23.51 6.01
C SER A 138 -40.57 -23.48 6.90
N ALA A 139 -40.42 -23.26 8.21
CA ALA A 139 -41.46 -23.39 9.23
C ALA A 139 -41.96 -22.07 9.88
N ALA A 140 -41.65 -20.90 9.28
CA ALA A 140 -42.35 -19.62 9.48
C ALA A 140 -41.78 -18.53 10.41
N THR A 141 -40.50 -18.50 10.77
CA THR A 141 -39.89 -17.25 11.31
C THR A 141 -38.37 -17.34 11.29
N SER A 142 -37.70 -16.60 10.41
CA SER A 142 -36.25 -16.43 10.53
C SER A 142 -35.79 -15.10 9.97
N THR A 143 -35.18 -14.31 10.84
CA THR A 143 -34.41 -13.06 10.60
C THR A 143 -33.32 -13.17 9.53
N ILE A 144 -33.00 -14.39 9.08
CA ILE A 144 -32.01 -14.66 8.02
C ILE A 144 -32.56 -14.25 6.64
N LEU A 145 -33.85 -14.44 6.37
CA LEU A 145 -34.47 -14.04 5.09
C LEU A 145 -34.49 -12.52 4.93
N ASP A 146 -34.74 -11.80 6.04
CA ASP A 146 -34.73 -10.33 6.06
C ASP A 146 -33.34 -9.75 5.73
N SER A 147 -32.26 -10.48 6.05
CA SER A 147 -30.89 -10.06 5.73
C SER A 147 -30.53 -10.18 4.25
N ILE A 148 -31.23 -11.03 3.50
CA ILE A 148 -31.00 -11.28 2.05
C ILE A 148 -32.05 -10.54 1.20
N GLY A 149 -33.15 -10.10 1.81
CA GLY A 149 -34.17 -9.25 1.18
C GLY A 149 -35.16 -10.01 0.29
N PHE A 150 -35.27 -11.33 0.43
CA PHE A 150 -36.23 -12.16 -0.32
C PHE A 150 -37.33 -12.72 0.59
N GLY A 151 -38.56 -12.72 0.09
CA GLY A 151 -39.66 -13.44 0.73
C GLY A 151 -39.48 -14.96 0.62
N LYS A 152 -40.06 -15.73 1.56
CA LYS A 152 -40.00 -17.21 1.56
C LYS A 152 -40.41 -17.83 0.22
N LYS A 153 -41.51 -17.36 -0.36
CA LYS A 153 -42.06 -17.86 -1.63
C LYS A 153 -41.12 -17.54 -2.80
N GLU A 154 -40.60 -16.32 -2.82
CA GLU A 154 -39.68 -15.82 -3.85
C GLU A 154 -38.34 -16.56 -3.85
N LEU A 155 -37.78 -16.87 -2.67
CA LEU A 155 -36.54 -17.64 -2.58
C LEU A 155 -36.73 -19.07 -3.11
N LEU A 156 -37.82 -19.74 -2.75
CA LEU A 156 -38.10 -21.12 -3.19
C LEU A 156 -38.25 -21.22 -4.71
N GLU A 157 -38.90 -20.24 -5.34
CA GLU A 157 -39.05 -20.16 -6.80
C GLU A 157 -37.72 -19.88 -7.53
N ARG A 158 -36.73 -19.33 -6.81
CA ARG A 158 -35.41 -18.97 -7.34
C ARG A 158 -34.33 -20.02 -7.07
N ILE A 159 -34.61 -21.11 -6.35
CA ILE A 159 -33.61 -22.16 -6.08
C ILE A 159 -33.25 -22.88 -7.38
N ILE A 160 -31.96 -22.91 -7.68
CA ILE A 160 -31.38 -23.67 -8.79
C ILE A 160 -30.97 -25.07 -8.31
N LYS A 161 -30.33 -25.15 -7.14
CA LYS A 161 -29.83 -26.43 -6.59
C LYS A 161 -29.74 -26.38 -5.08
N LYS A 162 -29.94 -27.53 -4.43
CA LYS A 162 -29.75 -27.72 -2.99
C LYS A 162 -28.81 -28.91 -2.74
N ASN A 163 -27.71 -28.67 -2.03
CA ASN A 163 -26.75 -29.69 -1.62
C ASN A 163 -26.76 -29.81 -0.08
N VAL A 164 -26.97 -31.01 0.44
CA VAL A 164 -26.88 -31.27 1.89
C VAL A 164 -25.51 -31.86 2.19
N ILE A 165 -24.72 -31.16 3.00
CA ILE A 165 -23.38 -31.55 3.44
C ILE A 165 -23.40 -31.65 4.97
N LYS A 166 -23.55 -32.88 5.49
CA LYS A 166 -23.70 -33.17 6.93
C LYS A 166 -24.82 -32.31 7.53
N ASP A 167 -24.50 -31.51 8.56
CA ASP A 167 -25.44 -30.65 9.26
C ASP A 167 -25.65 -29.28 8.56
N SER A 168 -25.03 -29.07 7.40
CA SER A 168 -25.19 -27.84 6.60
C SER A 168 -25.91 -28.12 5.29
N THR A 169 -26.76 -27.20 4.86
CA THR A 169 -27.31 -27.16 3.51
C THR A 169 -26.74 -25.96 2.78
N GLU A 170 -26.26 -26.20 1.57
CA GLU A 170 -25.91 -25.21 0.58
C GLU A 170 -27.04 -25.09 -0.46
N ILE A 171 -27.50 -23.86 -0.71
CA ILE A 171 -28.54 -23.52 -1.69
C ILE A 171 -27.91 -22.61 -2.74
N ILE A 172 -27.96 -23.03 -3.99
CA ILE A 172 -27.60 -22.22 -5.15
C ILE A 172 -28.90 -21.66 -5.72
N TYR A 173 -29.00 -20.35 -5.93
CA TYR A 173 -30.24 -19.68 -6.35
C TYR A 173 -30.00 -18.54 -7.34
N LYS A 174 -31.06 -18.18 -8.10
CA LYS A 174 -31.11 -16.98 -8.95
C LYS A 174 -31.18 -15.76 -8.02
N GLY A 175 -30.09 -15.01 -7.97
CA GLY A 175 -29.96 -13.81 -7.16
C GLY A 175 -30.67 -12.61 -7.78
N ARG A 176 -29.95 -11.50 -7.90
CA ARG A 176 -30.49 -10.25 -8.45
C ARG A 176 -30.36 -10.24 -9.98
N GLU A 177 -31.25 -9.49 -10.62
CA GLU A 177 -31.14 -9.22 -12.05
C GLU A 177 -29.88 -8.39 -12.33
N VAL A 178 -29.10 -8.78 -13.33
CA VAL A 178 -27.82 -8.19 -13.73
C VAL A 178 -27.80 -7.99 -15.25
N ASN A 179 -26.92 -7.13 -15.77
CA ASN A 179 -26.76 -6.95 -17.21
C ASN A 179 -25.31 -7.23 -17.65
N PRO A 180 -25.04 -8.37 -18.30
CA PRO A 180 -23.68 -8.79 -18.63
C PRO A 180 -23.00 -7.95 -19.72
N ARG A 181 -23.74 -7.07 -20.45
CA ARG A 181 -23.18 -6.19 -21.47
C ARG A 181 -22.47 -4.94 -20.91
N TYR A 182 -22.72 -4.57 -19.66
CA TYR A 182 -22.13 -3.38 -19.01
C TYR A 182 -20.91 -3.70 -18.13
N ASP A 183 -20.48 -4.96 -18.14
CA ASP A 183 -19.85 -5.59 -16.99
C ASP A 183 -18.46 -6.16 -17.34
N GLY A 184 -17.68 -5.35 -18.06
CA GLY A 184 -16.31 -5.65 -18.53
C GLY A 184 -15.21 -5.07 -17.64
N ASP A 185 -15.45 -3.95 -16.95
CA ASP A 185 -14.47 -3.29 -16.08
C ASP A 185 -15.15 -2.79 -14.79
N ILE A 186 -14.80 -3.41 -13.67
CA ILE A 186 -15.44 -3.19 -12.36
C ILE A 186 -14.71 -2.10 -11.55
N CYS A 187 -15.47 -1.49 -10.64
CA CYS A 187 -15.27 -0.26 -9.89
C CYS A 187 -13.92 -0.11 -9.15
N ILE A 188 -13.00 0.66 -9.77
CA ILE A 188 -11.66 1.03 -9.24
C ILE A 188 -11.72 1.76 -7.87
N PHE A 189 -12.85 2.35 -7.48
CA PHE A 189 -12.94 3.14 -6.25
C PHE A 189 -13.01 2.30 -4.96
N ILE A 190 -13.67 1.15 -4.98
CA ILE A 190 -13.81 0.27 -3.80
C ILE A 190 -13.02 -1.02 -3.96
N GLU A 191 -12.86 -1.50 -5.20
CA GLU A 191 -12.03 -2.64 -5.56
C GLU A 191 -10.60 -2.26 -5.90
N ASN A 192 -10.13 -1.08 -5.44
CA ASN A 192 -8.69 -0.86 -5.44
C ASN A 192 -8.06 -1.85 -4.45
N ASN A 193 -7.68 -3.01 -4.98
CA ASN A 193 -6.82 -4.00 -4.33
C ASN A 193 -5.40 -3.45 -4.21
N PHE A 194 -5.07 -2.35 -4.89
CA PHE A 194 -3.82 -1.66 -4.68
C PHE A 194 -3.92 -0.75 -3.46
N LEU A 195 -3.09 -1.07 -2.48
CA LEU A 195 -2.70 -0.14 -1.44
C LEU A 195 -1.69 0.83 -2.04
N TYR A 196 -1.77 2.10 -1.69
CA TYR A 196 -0.76 3.09 -2.06
C TYR A 196 0.62 2.65 -1.55
N LYS A 197 0.71 2.35 -0.24
CA LYS A 197 1.84 1.64 0.39
C LYS A 197 1.33 0.79 1.56
N PRO A 198 1.69 -0.50 1.66
CA PRO A 198 1.24 -1.34 2.76
C PRO A 198 1.85 -0.91 4.10
N VAL A 199 1.07 -1.05 5.17
CA VAL A 199 1.55 -0.97 6.55
C VAL A 199 2.21 -2.31 6.90
N LYS A 200 3.46 -2.30 7.36
CA LYS A 200 4.15 -3.54 7.76
C LYS A 200 3.48 -4.13 9.02
N GLY A 201 3.46 -5.47 9.11
CA GLY A 201 2.89 -6.20 10.25
C GLY A 201 1.37 -6.41 10.21
N ILE A 202 0.67 -5.93 9.18
CA ILE A 202 -0.76 -6.21 8.95
C ILE A 202 -0.90 -6.96 7.62
N PRO A 203 -1.69 -8.06 7.54
CA PRO A 203 -1.94 -8.74 6.27
C PRO A 203 -2.48 -7.79 5.20
N ILE A 204 -2.02 -7.94 3.97
CA ILE A 204 -2.35 -7.05 2.85
C ILE A 204 -3.86 -7.09 2.58
N GLU A 205 -4.45 -8.27 2.61
CA GLU A 205 -5.87 -8.55 2.39
C GLU A 205 -6.74 -7.82 3.43
N LYS A 206 -6.28 -7.83 4.68
CA LYS A 206 -6.96 -7.13 5.78
C LYS A 206 -6.91 -5.61 5.57
N GLN A 207 -5.78 -5.08 5.15
CA GLN A 207 -5.65 -3.63 4.88
C GLN A 207 -6.51 -3.20 3.69
N GLN A 208 -6.56 -3.99 2.63
CA GLN A 208 -7.43 -3.76 1.47
C GLN A 208 -8.90 -3.72 1.90
N TYR A 209 -9.34 -4.72 2.67
CA TYR A 209 -10.70 -4.79 3.22
C TYR A 209 -11.02 -3.57 4.10
N ASP A 210 -10.16 -3.27 5.08
CA ASP A 210 -10.37 -2.14 6.00
C ASP A 210 -10.43 -0.79 5.25
N ALA A 211 -9.59 -0.62 4.22
CA ALA A 211 -9.61 0.56 3.36
C ALA A 211 -10.89 0.63 2.51
N ALA A 212 -11.35 -0.49 1.95
CA ALA A 212 -12.61 -0.58 1.21
C ALA A 212 -13.82 -0.23 2.09
N VAL A 213 -13.91 -0.79 3.30
CA VAL A 213 -14.99 -0.49 4.25
C VAL A 213 -14.99 0.99 4.66
N LYS A 214 -13.81 1.57 4.93
CA LYS A 214 -13.71 2.99 5.28
C LYS A 214 -14.12 3.88 4.11
N ARG A 215 -13.70 3.58 2.89
CA ARG A 215 -14.13 4.29 1.66
C ARG A 215 -15.62 4.25 1.49
N TYR A 216 -16.21 3.06 1.56
CA TYR A 216 -17.66 2.89 1.45
C TYR A 216 -18.40 3.77 2.46
N LYS A 217 -17.96 3.75 3.73
CA LYS A 217 -18.58 4.60 4.76
C LYS A 217 -18.42 6.09 4.47
N LEU A 218 -17.24 6.53 4.02
CA LEU A 218 -16.97 7.92 3.68
C LEU A 218 -17.82 8.45 2.52
N ILE A 219 -18.12 7.60 1.53
CA ILE A 219 -18.84 8.00 0.31
C ILE A 219 -20.36 7.86 0.49
N TYR A 220 -20.82 6.76 1.10
CA TYR A 220 -22.24 6.40 1.11
C TYR A 220 -22.92 6.53 2.47
N LYS A 221 -22.18 6.39 3.58
CA LYS A 221 -22.78 6.31 4.92
C LYS A 221 -22.66 7.61 5.73
N TYR A 222 -21.55 8.32 5.59
CA TYR A 222 -21.25 9.49 6.39
C TYR A 222 -21.66 10.78 5.69
N ASN A 223 -21.83 11.83 6.48
CA ASN A 223 -22.10 13.17 5.97
C ASN A 223 -20.92 13.71 5.15
N GLN A 224 -21.21 14.69 4.29
CA GLN A 224 -20.22 15.36 3.46
C GLN A 224 -19.07 15.97 4.29
N ASP A 225 -19.33 16.41 5.53
CA ASP A 225 -18.30 16.94 6.44
C ASP A 225 -17.23 15.90 6.79
N SER A 226 -17.60 14.62 6.89
CA SER A 226 -16.64 13.55 7.12
C SER A 226 -15.70 13.36 5.93
N LEU A 227 -16.22 13.48 4.70
CA LEU A 227 -15.42 13.43 3.48
C LEU A 227 -14.49 14.65 3.39
N LEU A 228 -15.03 15.85 3.64
CA LEU A 228 -14.26 17.10 3.70
C LEU A 228 -13.11 17.00 4.71
N SER A 229 -13.37 16.50 5.91
CA SER A 229 -12.32 16.32 6.93
C SER A 229 -11.20 15.38 6.46
N ASN A 230 -11.51 14.34 5.69
CA ASN A 230 -10.49 13.45 5.14
C ASN A 230 -9.68 14.12 4.02
N PHE A 231 -10.30 14.94 3.18
CA PHE A 231 -9.56 15.73 2.19
C PHE A 231 -8.71 16.85 2.81
N GLN A 232 -9.15 17.45 3.92
CA GLN A 232 -8.31 18.38 4.69
C GLN A 232 -7.08 17.67 5.28
N LYS A 233 -7.26 16.44 5.78
CA LYS A 233 -6.14 15.61 6.25
C LYS A 233 -5.19 15.26 5.10
N LEU A 234 -5.72 14.97 3.92
CA LEU A 234 -4.91 14.71 2.73
C LEU A 234 -4.09 15.94 2.34
N ASP A 235 -4.70 17.11 2.23
CA ASP A 235 -4.00 18.37 1.91
C ASP A 235 -2.92 18.69 2.97
N THR A 236 -3.24 18.49 4.25
CA THR A 236 -2.27 18.65 5.35
C THR A 236 -1.11 17.67 5.22
N LEU A 237 -1.37 16.42 4.82
CA LEU A 237 -0.35 15.40 4.58
C LEU A 237 0.56 15.81 3.42
N LEU A 238 -0.01 16.24 2.28
CA LEU A 238 0.76 16.68 1.12
C LEU A 238 1.69 17.84 1.50
N LYS A 239 1.16 18.85 2.21
CA LYS A 239 1.94 19.99 2.72
C LYS A 239 3.04 19.56 3.71
N LYS A 240 2.72 18.66 4.66
CA LYS A 240 3.68 18.10 5.62
C LYS A 240 4.88 17.46 4.91
N TYR A 241 4.65 16.76 3.80
CA TYR A 241 5.70 16.10 3.03
C TYR A 241 6.32 16.97 1.93
N LYS A 242 5.90 18.25 1.84
CA LYS A 242 6.33 19.23 0.83
C LYS A 242 6.02 18.78 -0.60
N ILE A 243 4.84 18.18 -0.78
CA ILE A 243 4.32 17.80 -2.10
C ILE A 243 3.54 18.98 -2.65
N GLU A 244 3.82 19.35 -3.90
CA GLU A 244 3.11 20.43 -4.58
C GLU A 244 1.65 20.00 -4.80
N THR A 245 0.71 20.82 -4.33
CA THR A 245 -0.72 20.49 -4.33
C THR A 245 -1.55 21.73 -4.64
N ASN A 246 -2.51 21.55 -5.53
CA ASN A 246 -3.56 22.52 -5.85
C ASN A 246 -4.94 22.01 -5.41
N ILE A 247 -4.98 21.00 -4.53
CA ILE A 247 -6.22 20.45 -3.99
C ILE A 247 -6.90 21.50 -3.11
N ILE A 248 -8.17 21.77 -3.40
CA ILE A 248 -9.06 22.52 -2.52
C ILE A 248 -10.02 21.50 -1.88
N PRO A 249 -9.87 21.13 -0.60
CA PRO A 249 -10.64 20.05 0.02
C PRO A 249 -12.16 20.20 -0.08
N LYS A 250 -12.66 21.44 -0.01
CA LYS A 250 -14.07 21.78 -0.12
C LYS A 250 -14.63 21.50 -1.51
N ASP A 251 -13.88 21.86 -2.54
CA ASP A 251 -14.28 21.65 -3.92
C ASP A 251 -14.18 20.17 -4.28
N LEU A 252 -13.11 19.50 -3.85
CA LEU A 252 -12.96 18.06 -4.04
C LEU A 252 -14.09 17.26 -3.36
N ALA A 253 -14.52 17.65 -2.15
CA ALA A 253 -15.67 17.03 -1.49
C ALA A 253 -16.98 17.23 -2.27
N LYS A 254 -17.18 18.41 -2.88
CA LYS A 254 -18.34 18.68 -3.73
C LYS A 254 -18.29 17.87 -5.02
N ASP A 255 -17.15 17.80 -5.69
CA ASP A 255 -16.97 17.02 -6.91
C ASP A 255 -17.34 15.56 -6.66
N VAL A 256 -16.88 14.97 -5.55
CA VAL A 256 -17.19 13.57 -5.21
C VAL A 256 -18.66 13.33 -4.91
N VAL A 257 -19.34 14.26 -4.22
CA VAL A 257 -20.79 14.16 -4.01
C VAL A 257 -21.53 14.30 -5.33
N TYR A 258 -21.12 15.26 -6.17
CA TYR A 258 -21.70 15.48 -7.49
C TYR A 258 -21.61 14.21 -8.35
N TYR A 259 -20.42 13.63 -8.49
CA TYR A 259 -20.21 12.41 -9.27
C TYR A 259 -20.85 11.16 -8.66
N LYS A 260 -21.08 11.13 -7.34
CA LYS A 260 -21.88 10.07 -6.70
C LYS A 260 -23.34 10.14 -7.12
N GLU A 261 -23.89 11.35 -7.27
CA GLU A 261 -25.32 11.57 -7.53
C GLU A 261 -25.67 11.61 -9.03
N HIS A 262 -24.68 11.82 -9.90
CA HIS A 262 -24.87 11.92 -11.35
C HIS A 262 -24.22 10.72 -12.04
N ASN A 263 -25.02 9.89 -12.71
CA ASN A 263 -24.54 8.76 -13.51
C ASN A 263 -24.13 9.24 -14.93
N ASN A 264 -23.09 8.63 -15.51
CA ASN A 264 -22.55 8.91 -16.86
C ASN A 264 -21.74 10.19 -17.10
N GLU A 265 -21.31 10.88 -16.05
CA GLU A 265 -20.42 12.04 -16.20
C GLU A 265 -18.95 11.60 -16.34
N LEU A 266 -18.23 12.23 -17.26
CA LEU A 266 -16.78 11.99 -17.39
C LEU A 266 -16.06 12.60 -16.18
N LEU A 267 -15.20 11.80 -15.57
CA LEU A 267 -14.54 12.12 -14.30
C LEU A 267 -13.36 13.09 -14.42
N ASN A 268 -13.19 13.69 -15.59
CA ASN A 268 -12.15 14.69 -15.86
C ASN A 268 -12.33 15.99 -15.04
N GLY A 269 -13.43 16.13 -14.29
CA GLY A 269 -13.70 17.30 -13.45
C GLY A 269 -13.33 17.15 -11.97
N ILE A 270 -12.87 15.99 -11.49
CA ILE A 270 -12.41 15.86 -10.09
C ILE A 270 -11.12 16.67 -9.89
N LYS A 271 -11.19 17.73 -9.07
CA LYS A 271 -10.06 18.64 -8.83
C LYS A 271 -9.05 18.08 -7.81
N ASN A 272 -8.35 17.02 -8.18
CA ASN A 272 -7.33 16.34 -7.35
C ASN A 272 -5.89 16.59 -7.81
N ASN A 273 -5.56 17.81 -8.22
CA ASN A 273 -4.25 18.09 -8.82
C ASN A 273 -3.14 18.24 -7.76
N PHE A 274 -2.17 17.32 -7.76
CA PHE A 274 -0.94 17.36 -6.95
C PHE A 274 0.19 16.57 -7.63
N ASP A 275 1.43 16.79 -7.20
CA ASP A 275 2.60 16.06 -7.70
C ASP A 275 2.65 14.63 -7.13
N ARG A 276 2.19 13.70 -7.95
CA ARG A 276 2.10 12.27 -7.63
C ARG A 276 3.47 11.60 -7.61
N ASN A 277 4.37 12.00 -8.50
CA ASN A 277 5.71 11.43 -8.59
C ASN A 277 6.51 11.81 -7.35
N ALA A 278 6.41 13.07 -6.92
CA ALA A 278 7.02 13.50 -5.67
C ALA A 278 6.45 12.75 -4.46
N LEU A 279 5.13 12.48 -4.41
CA LEU A 279 4.54 11.69 -3.34
C LEU A 279 5.05 10.24 -3.34
N GLU A 280 5.16 9.62 -4.51
CA GLU A 280 5.65 8.24 -4.67
C GLU A 280 7.12 8.11 -4.26
N GLU A 281 7.98 9.01 -4.75
CA GLU A 281 9.39 9.06 -4.40
C GLU A 281 9.57 9.27 -2.90
N LYS A 282 8.79 10.18 -2.30
CA LYS A 282 8.84 10.49 -0.87
C LYS A 282 8.50 9.27 -0.03
N PHE A 283 7.38 8.61 -0.30
CA PHE A 283 6.94 7.46 0.48
C PHE A 283 7.83 6.23 0.24
N THR A 284 8.38 6.04 -0.95
CA THR A 284 9.36 4.99 -1.23
C THR A 284 10.66 5.23 -0.45
N THR A 285 11.12 6.48 -0.37
CA THR A 285 12.29 6.85 0.44
C THR A 285 12.03 6.61 1.92
N LEU A 286 10.86 7.02 2.44
CA LEU A 286 10.48 6.77 3.83
C LEU A 286 10.38 5.28 4.15
N GLU A 287 9.76 4.47 3.28
CA GLU A 287 9.71 3.01 3.44
C GLU A 287 11.11 2.40 3.59
N ARG A 288 12.03 2.79 2.71
CA ARG A 288 13.42 2.33 2.76
C ARG A 288 14.08 2.71 4.09
N LEU A 289 13.91 3.96 4.53
CA LEU A 289 14.51 4.45 5.78
C LEU A 289 13.94 3.77 7.03
N PHE A 290 12.65 3.44 7.05
CA PHE A 290 12.01 2.82 8.21
C PHE A 290 12.25 1.31 8.27
N TYR A 291 12.18 0.62 7.13
CA TYR A 291 12.06 -0.83 7.13
C TYR A 291 13.13 -1.58 6.33
N GLU A 292 13.91 -0.89 5.51
CA GLU A 292 15.07 -1.45 4.81
C GLU A 292 16.27 -0.52 4.96
N PRO A 293 16.70 -0.21 6.21
CA PRO A 293 17.77 0.74 6.44
C PRO A 293 19.09 0.16 5.90
N ASN A 294 19.39 0.43 4.64
CA ASN A 294 20.71 0.20 4.08
C ASN A 294 21.63 1.30 4.61
N TYR A 295 22.28 1.01 5.74
CA TYR A 295 23.18 1.92 6.45
C TYR A 295 24.39 2.36 5.61
N LEU A 296 24.73 1.58 4.58
CA LEU A 296 25.59 1.97 3.48
C LEU A 296 24.82 1.71 2.19
N HIS A 297 24.50 2.76 1.43
CA HIS A 297 23.94 2.61 0.09
C HIS A 297 24.91 1.77 -0.76
N SER A 298 24.43 0.84 -1.59
CA SER A 298 25.31 -0.05 -2.37
C SER A 298 26.35 0.70 -3.21
N SER A 299 26.01 1.92 -3.69
CA SER A 299 26.94 2.77 -4.43
C SER A 299 28.09 3.36 -3.57
N ILE A 300 27.90 3.45 -2.25
CA ILE A 300 28.85 4.08 -1.32
C ILE A 300 29.69 3.02 -0.59
N ILE A 301 29.23 1.77 -0.47
CA ILE A 301 29.98 0.67 0.17
C ILE A 301 31.38 0.54 -0.44
N ALA A 302 31.46 0.44 -1.77
CA ALA A 302 32.73 0.29 -2.47
C ALA A 302 33.66 1.49 -2.23
N ILE A 303 33.10 2.70 -2.29
CA ILE A 303 33.85 3.95 -2.04
C ILE A 303 34.35 3.99 -0.59
N PHE A 304 33.52 3.61 0.37
CA PHE A 304 33.89 3.57 1.78
C PHE A 304 35.08 2.64 2.04
N PHE A 305 34.99 1.39 1.59
CA PHE A 305 36.09 0.43 1.77
C PHE A 305 37.34 0.84 0.98
N ALA A 306 37.19 1.41 -0.22
CA ALA A 306 38.32 1.94 -0.99
C ALA A 306 39.04 3.07 -0.25
N VAL A 307 38.31 4.00 0.37
CA VAL A 307 38.89 5.08 1.17
C VAL A 307 39.58 4.54 2.43
N VAL A 308 38.94 3.59 3.14
CA VAL A 308 39.54 2.95 4.33
C VAL A 308 40.86 2.25 3.99
N VAL A 309 40.85 1.42 2.94
CA VAL A 309 42.04 0.68 2.50
C VAL A 309 43.11 1.63 1.96
N GLY A 310 42.72 2.64 1.18
CA GLY A 310 43.65 3.64 0.64
C GLY A 310 44.35 4.44 1.74
N ALA A 311 43.59 4.95 2.71
CA ALA A 311 44.16 5.66 3.86
C ALA A 311 45.07 4.76 4.70
N TRP A 312 44.68 3.49 4.89
CA TRP A 312 45.52 2.50 5.56
C TRP A 312 46.83 2.24 4.81
N LEU A 313 46.79 1.99 3.49
CA LEU A 313 47.98 1.75 2.68
C LEU A 313 48.94 2.93 2.75
N ILE A 314 48.43 4.16 2.65
CA ILE A 314 49.25 5.39 2.72
C ILE A 314 49.90 5.49 4.11
N GLY A 315 49.11 5.36 5.18
CA GLY A 315 49.63 5.45 6.55
C GLY A 315 50.66 4.36 6.86
N PHE A 316 50.40 3.13 6.42
CA PHE A 316 51.29 1.99 6.62
C PHE A 316 52.58 2.14 5.82
N SER A 317 52.50 2.61 4.57
CA SER A 317 53.67 2.90 3.74
C SER A 317 54.55 3.98 4.35
N ILE A 318 53.97 5.08 4.85
CA ILE A 318 54.72 6.13 5.55
C ILE A 318 55.43 5.56 6.78
N TYR A 319 54.74 4.73 7.57
CA TYR A 319 55.34 4.09 8.74
C TYR A 319 56.54 3.19 8.38
N ILE A 320 56.40 2.35 7.36
CA ILE A 320 57.50 1.51 6.86
C ILE A 320 58.67 2.36 6.39
N LEU A 321 58.41 3.37 5.55
CA LEU A 321 59.44 4.18 4.90
C LEU A 321 60.25 4.97 5.94
N VAL A 322 59.59 5.53 6.96
CA VAL A 322 60.27 6.23 8.06
C VAL A 322 61.07 5.27 8.95
N ASN A 323 60.53 4.08 9.24
CA ASN A 323 61.24 3.05 10.01
C ASN A 323 62.46 2.52 9.24
N TYR A 324 62.36 2.35 7.92
CA TYR A 324 63.47 1.94 7.07
C TYR A 324 64.56 3.02 6.99
N ARG A 325 64.19 4.28 6.71
CA ARG A 325 65.16 5.40 6.66
C ARG A 325 65.96 5.57 7.95
N ARG A 326 65.31 5.43 9.11
CA ARG A 326 65.96 5.53 10.43
C ARG A 326 66.81 4.30 10.81
N ARG A 327 66.75 3.21 10.03
CA ARG A 327 67.64 2.05 10.17
C ARG A 327 68.88 2.17 9.30
N THR A 328 68.77 2.85 8.16
CA THR A 328 69.86 3.04 7.19
C THR A 328 70.66 4.33 7.38
N ALA A 329 70.12 5.27 8.16
CA ALA A 329 70.81 6.45 8.67
C ALA A 329 71.19 6.21 10.14
#